data_AF-A0A846N8H4-F1
#
_entry.id   AF-A0A846N8H4-F1
#
_cell.length_a   1.000
_cell.length_b   1.000
_cell.length_c   1.000
_cell.angle_alpha   90.00
_cell.angle_beta   90.00
_cell.angle_gamma   90.00
#
_symmetry.space_group_name_H-M   'P 1'
#
loop_
_entity.id
_entity.type
_entity.pdbx_description
1 polymer ?
#
loop_
_entity_poly.entity_id
_entity_poly.type
_entity_poly.pdbx_seq_one_letter_code
_entity_poly.pdbx_strand_id
1 'polypeptide(L)'
;RAGADALLVFPIGTFYGSPLPPEVPYAYHKAIADGAGAPLVLFQLQRDLGGVEYSLECLAKLASIDGVIAIKEASFDAMKFLRTLRLLRSLPRRIAILTGNDNFIFESFVLGADGALIGFGTLATDLQVEMFELVEKERYDEARKIADRLQPLADVIFSSPVRNYRARTKEALVMLGVLEHAYMRPPLMPISDEERIAVKEALKKAELL
;
A
#
# COMPACT_ATOMS: atom_id res chain seq x y z
N ARG A 1 -23.18 -3.57 -13.97
CA ARG A 1 -22.08 -3.08 -13.11
C ARG A 1 -22.10 -3.88 -11.81
N ALA A 2 -20.94 -4.13 -11.18
CA ALA A 2 -20.83 -4.96 -9.97
C ALA A 2 -20.95 -4.19 -8.64
N GLY A 3 -21.09 -2.85 -8.67
CA GLY A 3 -21.34 -2.03 -7.47
C GLY A 3 -20.10 -1.47 -6.75
N ALA A 4 -18.94 -1.41 -7.40
CA ALA A 4 -17.73 -0.84 -6.79
C ALA A 4 -17.82 0.69 -6.61
N ASP A 5 -17.40 1.19 -5.45
CA ASP A 5 -17.40 2.63 -5.11
C ASP A 5 -16.23 3.41 -5.72
N ALA A 6 -15.10 2.74 -5.99
CA ALA A 6 -13.93 3.36 -6.60
C ALA A 6 -13.05 2.30 -7.31
N LEU A 7 -12.13 2.77 -8.16
CA LEU A 7 -11.18 1.93 -8.88
C LEU A 7 -9.73 2.31 -8.52
N LEU A 8 -8.96 1.36 -8.00
CA LEU A 8 -7.50 1.48 -7.93
C LEU A 8 -6.91 1.20 -9.32
N VAL A 9 -6.33 2.22 -9.93
CA VAL A 9 -5.77 2.11 -11.28
C VAL A 9 -4.30 1.69 -11.19
N PHE A 10 -4.02 0.42 -11.52
CA PHE A 10 -2.68 -0.13 -11.45
C PHE A 10 -1.81 0.35 -12.64
N PRO A 11 -0.51 0.65 -12.43
CA PRO A 11 0.39 1.02 -13.52
C PRO A 11 0.52 -0.10 -14.56
N ILE A 12 0.44 0.23 -15.85
CA ILE A 12 0.57 -0.75 -16.93
C ILE A 12 1.97 -0.73 -17.55
N GLY A 13 2.33 -1.79 -18.27
CA GLY A 13 3.65 -1.93 -18.89
C GLY A 13 4.05 -0.79 -19.84
N THR A 14 3.07 -0.12 -20.46
CA THR A 14 3.30 1.06 -21.32
C THR A 14 3.90 2.24 -20.57
N PHE A 15 3.79 2.27 -19.24
CA PHE A 15 4.39 3.33 -18.41
C PHE A 15 5.85 3.02 -18.07
N TYR A 16 6.34 1.81 -18.38
CA TYR A 16 7.71 1.42 -18.11
C TYR A 16 8.63 2.03 -19.17
N GLY A 17 9.39 3.05 -18.76
CA GLY A 17 10.34 3.74 -19.61
C GLY A 17 10.72 5.06 -18.97
N SER A 18 11.90 5.58 -19.29
CA SER A 18 12.35 6.88 -18.79
C SER A 18 12.99 7.66 -19.95
N PRO A 19 12.58 8.91 -20.20
CA PRO A 19 11.52 9.66 -19.51
C PRO A 19 10.11 9.09 -19.79
N LEU A 20 9.21 9.19 -18.82
CA LEU A 20 7.78 8.88 -18.99
C LEU A 20 7.02 10.19 -19.24
N PRO A 21 6.50 10.44 -20.45
CA PRO A 21 5.70 11.63 -20.72
C PRO A 21 4.42 11.63 -19.86
N PRO A 22 4.12 12.71 -19.11
CA PRO A 22 2.89 12.84 -18.30
C PRO A 22 1.59 12.57 -19.06
N GLU A 23 1.56 12.82 -20.37
CA GLU A 23 0.43 12.64 -21.26
C GLU A 23 -0.01 11.17 -21.32
N VAL A 24 0.94 10.23 -21.23
CA VAL A 24 0.65 8.80 -21.38
C VAL A 24 -0.14 8.26 -20.18
N PRO A 25 0.31 8.43 -18.91
CA PRO A 25 -0.52 8.10 -17.76
C PRO A 25 -1.81 8.90 -17.73
N TYR A 26 -1.79 10.20 -18.06
CA TYR A 26 -2.98 11.03 -18.05
C TYR A 26 -4.07 10.50 -18.99
N ALA A 27 -3.74 10.24 -20.25
CA ALA A 27 -4.70 9.74 -21.24
C ALA A 27 -5.32 8.41 -20.81
N TYR A 28 -4.52 7.50 -20.25
CA TYR A 28 -5.01 6.23 -19.73
C TYR A 28 -5.99 6.41 -18.56
N HIS A 29 -5.61 7.19 -17.54
CA HIS A 29 -6.48 7.41 -16.38
C HIS A 29 -7.74 8.21 -16.76
N LYS A 30 -7.64 9.18 -17.66
CA LYS A 30 -8.79 9.96 -18.14
C LYS A 30 -9.79 9.09 -18.89
N ALA A 31 -9.31 8.19 -19.76
CA ALA A 31 -10.18 7.24 -20.46
C ALA A 31 -10.93 6.32 -19.48
N ILE A 32 -10.27 5.89 -18.39
CA ILE A 32 -10.93 5.10 -17.33
C ILE A 32 -11.97 5.95 -16.60
N ALA A 33 -11.64 7.19 -16.20
CA ALA A 33 -12.57 8.08 -15.51
C ALA A 33 -13.85 8.30 -16.34
N ASP A 34 -13.70 8.56 -17.65
CA ASP A 34 -14.80 8.84 -18.57
C ASP A 34 -15.69 7.61 -18.82
N GLY A 35 -15.10 6.41 -18.89
CA GLY A 35 -15.82 5.17 -19.18
C GLY A 35 -16.41 4.47 -17.96
N ALA A 36 -15.71 4.53 -16.82
CA ALA A 36 -16.08 3.77 -15.62
C ALA A 36 -17.25 4.40 -14.86
N GLY A 37 -17.33 5.73 -14.84
CA GLY A 37 -18.29 6.46 -14.02
C GLY A 37 -18.14 6.18 -12.52
N ALA A 38 -16.91 5.91 -12.07
CA ALA A 38 -16.54 5.66 -10.68
C ALA A 38 -15.28 6.45 -10.32
N PRO A 39 -15.16 6.95 -9.08
CA PRO A 39 -13.95 7.59 -8.58
C PRO A 39 -12.69 6.73 -8.76
N LEU A 40 -11.55 7.40 -8.95
CA LEU A 40 -10.25 6.75 -9.15
C LEU A 40 -9.34 6.94 -7.94
N VAL A 41 -8.61 5.87 -7.62
CA VAL A 41 -7.44 5.90 -6.74
C VAL A 41 -6.22 5.69 -7.63
N LEU A 42 -5.34 6.70 -7.69
CA LEU A 42 -4.06 6.60 -8.36
C LEU A 42 -3.16 5.61 -7.62
N PHE A 43 -2.21 4.98 -8.29
CA PHE A 43 -1.25 4.10 -7.64
C PHE A 43 0.18 4.41 -8.06
N GLN A 44 0.93 5.02 -7.15
CA GLN A 44 2.39 5.15 -7.25
C GLN A 44 3.05 3.97 -6.55
N LEU A 45 3.89 3.23 -7.27
CA LEU A 45 4.50 1.99 -6.78
C LEU A 45 5.94 1.90 -7.24
N GLN A 46 6.84 1.48 -6.36
CA GLN A 46 8.24 1.23 -6.73
C GLN A 46 8.39 0.22 -7.88
N ARG A 47 9.42 0.42 -8.71
CA ARG A 47 9.65 -0.37 -9.94
C ARG A 47 9.88 -1.87 -9.68
N ASP A 48 10.51 -2.22 -8.57
CA ASP A 48 10.84 -3.61 -8.22
C ASP A 48 9.59 -4.49 -8.04
N LEU A 49 8.45 -3.86 -7.75
CA LEU A 49 7.14 -4.50 -7.63
C LEU A 49 6.28 -4.37 -8.90
N GLY A 50 6.89 -4.01 -10.03
CA GLY A 50 6.19 -3.77 -11.31
C GLY A 50 5.44 -2.44 -11.32
N GLY A 51 5.84 -1.50 -10.46
CA GLY A 51 5.21 -0.20 -10.35
C GLY A 51 5.82 0.88 -11.24
N VAL A 52 5.27 2.08 -11.10
CA VAL A 52 5.79 3.31 -11.68
C VAL A 52 5.84 4.37 -10.60
N GLU A 53 6.98 5.06 -10.55
CA GLU A 53 7.13 6.30 -9.80
C GLU A 53 6.94 7.48 -10.75
N TYR A 54 5.93 8.30 -10.49
CA TYR A 54 5.57 9.41 -11.36
C TYR A 54 6.38 10.66 -11.00
N SER A 55 6.71 11.49 -11.99
CA SER A 55 7.21 12.84 -11.71
C SER A 55 6.12 13.68 -11.03
N LEU A 56 6.50 14.75 -10.32
CA LEU A 56 5.53 15.68 -9.72
C LEU A 56 4.63 16.34 -10.78
N GLU A 57 5.16 16.61 -11.97
CA GLU A 57 4.38 17.10 -13.11
C GLU A 57 3.31 16.08 -13.53
N CYS A 58 3.68 14.80 -13.63
CA CYS A 58 2.76 13.73 -13.95
C CYS A 58 1.69 13.55 -12.86
N LEU A 59 2.08 13.56 -11.59
CA LEU A 59 1.15 13.49 -10.47
C LEU A 59 0.16 14.67 -10.46
N ALA A 60 0.64 15.89 -10.74
CA ALA A 60 -0.22 17.08 -10.82
C ALA A 60 -1.24 16.95 -11.97
N LYS A 61 -0.79 16.45 -13.13
CA LYS A 61 -1.64 16.20 -14.29
C LYS A 61 -2.67 15.10 -14.03
N LEU A 62 -2.28 14.00 -13.39
CA LEU A 62 -3.20 12.94 -12.97
C LEU A 62 -4.21 13.45 -11.94
N ALA A 63 -3.76 14.26 -10.98
CA ALA A 63 -4.61 14.85 -9.96
C ALA A 63 -5.59 15.90 -10.52
N SER A 64 -5.38 16.40 -11.74
CA SER A 64 -6.35 17.29 -12.41
C SER A 64 -7.51 16.54 -13.05
N ILE A 65 -7.49 15.20 -13.07
CA ILE A 65 -8.62 14.40 -13.58
C ILE A 65 -9.76 14.44 -12.57
N ASP A 66 -10.93 14.89 -13.03
CA ASP A 66 -12.16 14.85 -12.25
C ASP A 66 -12.47 13.41 -11.80
N GLY A 67 -12.77 13.24 -10.51
CA GLY A 67 -13.06 11.93 -9.92
C GLY A 67 -11.85 11.19 -9.35
N VAL A 68 -10.61 11.66 -9.50
CA VAL A 68 -9.48 11.12 -8.73
C VAL A 68 -9.64 11.52 -7.26
N ILE A 69 -9.86 10.59 -6.35
CA ILE A 69 -10.15 10.91 -4.93
C ILE A 69 -8.99 10.60 -3.99
N ALA A 70 -8.07 9.71 -4.40
CA ALA A 70 -6.93 9.33 -3.58
C ALA A 70 -5.72 8.93 -4.44
N ILE A 71 -4.56 8.86 -3.81
CA ILE A 71 -3.40 8.11 -4.29
C ILE A 71 -3.03 7.04 -3.25
N LYS A 72 -2.77 5.82 -3.72
CA LYS A 72 -1.98 4.84 -2.98
C LYS A 72 -0.50 5.13 -3.24
N GLU A 73 0.20 5.60 -2.22
CA GLU A 73 1.62 5.97 -2.29
C GLU A 73 2.47 4.83 -1.75
N ALA A 74 3.12 4.07 -2.63
CA ALA A 74 3.96 2.92 -2.30
C ALA A 74 5.36 3.04 -2.91
N SER A 75 5.98 4.22 -2.75
CA SER A 75 7.35 4.49 -3.21
C SER A 75 8.43 3.92 -2.28
N PHE A 76 8.07 3.57 -1.05
CA PHE A 76 8.96 3.11 0.02
C PHE A 76 10.12 4.09 0.28
N ASP A 77 9.85 5.39 0.10
CA ASP A 77 10.81 6.48 0.27
C ASP A 77 10.13 7.68 0.94
N ALA A 78 10.57 8.03 2.15
CA ALA A 78 9.97 9.11 2.94
C ALA A 78 10.03 10.48 2.24
N MET A 79 11.09 10.75 1.46
CA MET A 79 11.23 12.02 0.74
C MET A 79 10.29 12.10 -0.46
N LYS A 80 10.10 10.99 -1.20
CA LYS A 80 9.11 10.90 -2.28
C LYS A 80 7.68 10.99 -1.74
N PHE A 81 7.41 10.32 -0.62
CA PHE A 81 6.14 10.43 0.10
C PHE A 81 5.84 11.89 0.46
N LEU A 82 6.77 12.59 1.13
CA LEU A 82 6.59 13.99 1.52
C LEU A 82 6.43 14.94 0.33
N ARG A 83 7.13 14.69 -0.80
CA ARG A 83 6.96 15.47 -2.03
C ARG A 83 5.56 15.27 -2.62
N THR A 84 5.09 14.03 -2.66
CA THR A 84 3.74 13.69 -3.10
C THR A 84 2.69 14.34 -2.20
N LEU A 85 2.84 14.22 -0.88
CA LEU A 85 1.96 14.86 0.09
C LEU A 85 1.89 16.38 -0.12
N ARG A 86 3.03 17.08 -0.19
CA ARG A 86 3.06 18.54 -0.40
C ARG A 86 2.35 18.96 -1.67
N LEU A 87 2.56 18.23 -2.78
CA LEU A 87 1.84 18.47 -4.03
C LEU A 87 0.33 18.33 -3.82
N LEU A 88 -0.14 17.25 -3.21
CA LEU A 88 -1.57 17.03 -3.01
C LEU A 88 -2.20 18.08 -2.08
N ARG A 89 -1.48 18.52 -1.05
CA ARG A 89 -1.93 19.57 -0.14
C ARG A 89 -1.94 20.96 -0.78
N SER A 90 -1.20 21.19 -1.86
CA SER A 90 -1.24 22.46 -2.60
C SER A 90 -2.39 22.55 -3.61
N LEU A 91 -3.11 21.44 -3.87
CA LEU A 91 -4.22 21.43 -4.83
C LEU A 91 -5.47 22.07 -4.22
N PRO A 92 -6.34 22.70 -5.04
CA PRO A 92 -7.56 23.33 -4.55
C PRO A 92 -8.62 22.32 -4.07
N ARG A 93 -8.43 21.03 -4.35
CA ARG A 93 -9.33 19.95 -3.97
C ARG A 93 -8.59 18.92 -3.11
N ARG A 94 -9.27 18.38 -2.09
CA ARG A 94 -8.70 17.32 -1.25
C ARG A 94 -8.58 16.03 -2.05
N ILE A 95 -7.37 15.47 -2.08
CA ILE A 95 -7.07 14.12 -2.54
C ILE A 95 -6.41 13.41 -1.36
N ALA A 96 -6.95 12.25 -0.99
CA ALA A 96 -6.39 11.47 0.12
C ALA A 96 -5.06 10.83 -0.30
N ILE A 97 -4.09 10.77 0.60
CA ILE A 97 -2.87 10.00 0.44
C ILE A 97 -2.93 8.76 1.33
N LEU A 98 -3.17 7.61 0.72
CA LEU A 98 -3.21 6.32 1.42
C LEU A 98 -1.82 5.70 1.32
N THR A 99 -1.19 5.40 2.45
CA THR A 99 0.09 4.69 2.40
C THR A 99 -0.11 3.31 1.80
N GLY A 100 0.79 2.92 0.90
CA GLY A 100 0.95 1.56 0.41
C GLY A 100 2.27 0.96 0.88
N ASN A 101 2.93 1.58 1.86
CA ASN A 101 4.25 1.17 2.33
C ASN A 101 4.12 0.26 3.56
N ASP A 102 3.90 -1.02 3.30
CA ASP A 102 3.50 -2.02 4.29
C ASP A 102 4.47 -2.22 5.49
N ASN A 103 5.75 -1.89 5.36
CA ASN A 103 6.77 -2.12 6.39
C ASN A 103 7.28 -0.84 7.07
N PHE A 104 6.67 0.32 6.79
CA PHE A 104 6.95 1.60 7.47
C PHE A 104 5.62 2.38 7.69
N ILE A 105 4.57 1.66 8.10
CA ILE A 105 3.20 2.18 8.20
C ILE A 105 3.09 3.27 9.28
N PHE A 106 3.67 3.03 10.46
CA PHE A 106 3.66 3.97 11.56
C PHE A 106 4.25 5.32 11.14
N GLU A 107 5.43 5.29 10.54
CA GLU A 107 6.09 6.48 10.03
C GLU A 107 5.27 7.14 8.92
N SER A 108 4.62 6.36 8.04
CA SER A 108 3.72 6.93 7.02
C SER A 108 2.58 7.74 7.64
N PHE A 109 1.99 7.25 8.74
CA PHE A 109 0.97 7.99 9.49
C PHE A 109 1.56 9.26 10.10
N VAL A 110 2.73 9.17 10.75
CA VAL A 110 3.43 10.34 11.30
C VAL A 110 3.76 11.38 10.22
N LEU A 111 4.08 10.94 9.00
CA LEU A 111 4.33 11.82 7.86
C LEU A 111 3.05 12.46 7.28
N GLY A 112 1.86 12.05 7.72
CA GLY A 112 0.58 12.65 7.34
C GLY A 112 -0.22 11.89 6.28
N ALA A 113 -0.06 10.56 6.18
CA ALA A 113 -0.97 9.73 5.41
C ALA A 113 -2.41 9.84 5.96
N ASP A 114 -3.41 9.94 5.07
CA ASP A 114 -4.84 9.98 5.44
C ASP A 114 -5.41 8.59 5.80
N GLY A 115 -4.57 7.54 5.77
CA GLY A 115 -4.95 6.15 5.98
C GLY A 115 -4.01 5.20 5.24
N ALA A 116 -4.39 3.93 5.10
CA ALA A 116 -3.59 2.91 4.45
C ALA A 116 -4.40 2.05 3.47
N LEU A 117 -3.78 1.71 2.33
CA LEU A 117 -4.29 0.73 1.37
C LEU A 117 -3.20 -0.31 1.11
N ILE A 118 -3.02 -1.21 2.08
CA ILE A 118 -1.84 -2.09 2.24
C ILE A 118 -2.23 -3.57 2.27
N GLY A 119 -1.29 -4.44 1.96
CA GLY A 119 -1.44 -5.89 2.14
C GLY A 119 -1.33 -6.32 3.60
N PHE A 120 -0.47 -5.66 4.38
CA PHE A 120 -0.27 -5.95 5.81
C PHE A 120 -1.53 -5.69 6.62
N GLY A 121 -2.43 -4.82 6.15
CA GLY A 121 -3.74 -4.57 6.78
C GLY A 121 -4.67 -5.78 6.82
N THR A 122 -4.29 -6.92 6.24
CA THR A 122 -4.97 -8.22 6.42
C THR A 122 -4.59 -8.94 7.71
N LEU A 123 -3.50 -8.53 8.38
CA LEU A 123 -3.01 -9.09 9.64
C LEU A 123 -3.07 -8.00 10.71
N ALA A 124 -3.53 -8.31 11.93
CA ALA A 124 -3.56 -7.32 13.04
C ALA A 124 -4.21 -5.98 12.65
N THR A 125 -5.32 -6.02 11.90
CA THR A 125 -6.00 -4.84 11.37
C THR A 125 -6.46 -3.90 12.49
N ASP A 126 -6.96 -4.46 13.58
CA ASP A 126 -7.39 -3.75 14.78
C ASP A 126 -6.25 -2.92 15.40
N LEU A 127 -5.08 -3.52 15.57
CA LEU A 127 -3.89 -2.84 16.08
C LEU A 127 -3.41 -1.75 15.12
N GLN A 128 -3.47 -1.98 13.82
CA GLN A 128 -3.11 -0.96 12.82
C GLN A 128 -4.08 0.22 12.81
N VAL A 129 -5.38 -0.01 13.04
CA VAL A 129 -6.39 1.05 13.19
C VAL A 129 -6.13 1.83 14.48
N GLU A 130 -5.88 1.14 15.61
CA GLU A 130 -5.53 1.79 16.87
C GLU A 130 -4.27 2.67 16.73
N MET A 131 -3.24 2.16 16.04
CA MET A 131 -2.03 2.90 15.73
C MET A 131 -2.31 4.17 14.93
N PHE A 132 -3.17 4.10 13.92
CA PHE A 132 -3.60 5.28 13.13
C PHE A 132 -4.32 6.31 14.01
N GLU A 133 -5.30 5.88 14.82
CA GLU A 133 -6.04 6.78 15.71
C GLU A 133 -5.16 7.44 16.78
N LEU A 134 -4.15 6.73 17.29
CA LEU A 134 -3.19 7.29 18.24
C LEU A 134 -2.31 8.34 17.58
N VAL A 135 -1.88 8.12 16.33
CA VAL A 135 -1.14 9.12 15.55
C VAL A 135 -1.99 10.36 15.30
N GLU A 136 -3.26 10.21 14.90
CA GLU A 136 -4.20 11.33 14.72
C GLU A 136 -4.43 12.15 16.00
N LYS A 137 -4.24 11.53 17.17
CA LYS A 137 -4.32 12.16 18.50
C LYS A 137 -2.96 12.64 19.03
N GLU A 138 -1.92 12.63 18.20
CA GLU A 138 -0.53 12.97 18.54
C GLU A 138 0.07 12.12 19.69
N ARG A 139 -0.48 10.92 19.95
CA ARG A 139 -0.03 9.96 20.97
C ARG A 139 1.06 9.03 20.41
N TYR A 140 2.14 9.63 19.92
CA TYR A 140 3.17 8.92 19.14
C TYR A 140 3.86 7.79 19.90
N ASP A 141 4.12 7.96 21.20
CA ASP A 141 4.79 6.92 22.00
C ASP A 141 3.95 5.66 22.16
N GLU A 142 2.62 5.81 22.19
CA GLU A 142 1.69 4.70 22.31
C GLU A 142 1.49 4.00 20.96
N ALA A 143 1.35 4.78 19.89
CA ALA A 143 1.35 4.25 18.53
C ALA A 143 2.65 3.49 18.20
N ARG A 144 3.81 3.99 18.67
CA ARG A 144 5.11 3.33 18.48
C ARG A 144 5.18 1.97 19.16
N LYS A 145 4.57 1.80 20.34
CA LYS A 145 4.52 0.47 21.00
C LYS A 145 3.82 -0.57 20.14
N ILE A 146 2.74 -0.17 19.46
CA ILE A 146 2.05 -1.04 18.50
C ILE A 146 2.95 -1.32 17.29
N ALA A 147 3.58 -0.29 16.74
CA ALA A 147 4.50 -0.42 15.62
C ALA A 147 5.64 -1.41 15.95
N ASP A 148 6.31 -1.25 17.09
CA ASP A 148 7.41 -2.09 17.55
C ASP A 148 6.96 -3.55 17.77
N ARG A 149 5.73 -3.75 18.25
CA ARG A 149 5.12 -5.09 18.38
C ARG A 149 4.90 -5.75 17.02
N LEU A 150 4.44 -5.00 16.02
CA LEU A 150 4.10 -5.52 14.69
C LEU A 150 5.31 -5.60 13.74
N GLN A 151 6.37 -4.83 13.97
CA GLN A 151 7.52 -4.74 13.07
C GLN A 151 8.18 -6.10 12.79
N PRO A 152 8.42 -6.99 13.78
CA PRO A 152 9.01 -8.30 13.51
C PRO A 152 8.17 -9.15 12.54
N LEU A 153 6.84 -9.00 12.57
CA LEU A 153 5.95 -9.68 11.63
C LEU A 153 6.03 -9.04 10.25
N ALA A 154 5.96 -7.71 10.16
CA ALA A 154 6.12 -7.00 8.89
C ALA A 154 7.45 -7.36 8.20
N ASP A 155 8.55 -7.38 8.94
CA ASP A 155 9.88 -7.73 8.42
C ASP A 155 9.90 -9.13 7.81
N VAL A 156 9.30 -10.13 8.46
CA VAL A 156 9.24 -11.50 7.92
C VAL A 156 8.32 -11.57 6.70
N ILE A 157 7.13 -10.97 6.76
CA ILE A 157 6.18 -10.96 5.64
C ILE A 157 6.82 -10.34 4.39
N PHE A 158 7.50 -9.21 4.52
CA PHE A 158 8.07 -8.45 3.38
C PHE A 158 9.57 -8.71 3.13
N SER A 159 10.18 -9.69 3.80
CA SER A 159 11.58 -10.08 3.61
C SER A 159 11.89 -10.52 2.17
N SER A 160 13.17 -10.50 1.78
CA SER A 160 13.59 -10.98 0.46
C SER A 160 13.39 -12.50 0.32
N PRO A 161 12.88 -13.02 -0.82
CA PRO A 161 12.36 -12.27 -1.96
C PRO A 161 10.98 -11.67 -1.63
N VAL A 162 10.85 -10.34 -1.77
CA VAL A 162 9.63 -9.60 -1.36
C VAL A 162 8.37 -10.15 -2.00
N ARG A 163 8.46 -10.73 -3.21
CA ARG A 163 7.31 -11.31 -3.95
C ARG A 163 6.58 -12.39 -3.15
N ASN A 164 7.24 -13.06 -2.21
CA ASN A 164 6.67 -14.09 -1.36
C ASN A 164 5.70 -13.53 -0.31
N TYR A 165 5.61 -12.20 -0.12
CA TYR A 165 4.72 -11.60 0.88
C TYR A 165 3.29 -12.14 0.80
N ARG A 166 2.75 -12.36 -0.41
CA ARG A 166 1.38 -12.90 -0.61
C ARG A 166 1.22 -14.29 -0.01
N ALA A 167 2.20 -15.15 -0.22
CA ALA A 167 2.18 -16.52 0.28
C ALA A 167 2.41 -16.52 1.81
N ARG A 168 3.36 -15.73 2.31
CA ARG A 168 3.59 -15.56 3.76
C ARG A 168 2.37 -14.99 4.49
N THR A 169 1.71 -13.98 3.93
CA THR A 169 0.47 -13.42 4.49
C THR A 169 -0.63 -14.46 4.54
N LYS A 170 -0.81 -15.26 3.48
CA LYS A 170 -1.81 -16.33 3.49
C LYS A 170 -1.49 -17.42 4.51
N GLU A 171 -0.23 -17.83 4.64
CA GLU A 171 0.20 -18.77 5.69
C GLU A 171 -0.08 -18.22 7.08
N ALA A 172 0.20 -16.94 7.32
CA ALA A 172 -0.15 -16.28 8.57
C ALA A 172 -1.66 -16.33 8.83
N LEU A 173 -2.48 -16.01 7.82
CA LEU A 173 -3.94 -16.07 7.93
C LEU A 173 -4.46 -17.51 8.18
N VAL A 174 -3.80 -18.54 7.65
CA VAL A 174 -4.12 -19.94 7.98
C VAL A 174 -3.76 -20.25 9.43
N MET A 175 -2.59 -19.83 9.90
CA MET A 175 -2.18 -20.04 11.30
C MET A 175 -3.11 -19.33 12.28
N LEU A 176 -3.64 -18.17 11.90
CA LEU A 176 -4.63 -17.39 12.65
C LEU A 176 -6.08 -17.92 12.50
N GLY A 177 -6.30 -18.98 11.73
CA GLY A 177 -7.62 -19.60 11.54
C GLY A 177 -8.59 -18.81 10.65
N VAL A 178 -8.12 -17.79 9.92
CA VAL A 178 -8.94 -16.97 9.02
C VAL A 178 -9.13 -17.65 7.66
N LEU A 179 -8.10 -18.35 7.16
CA LEU A 179 -8.15 -19.12 5.93
C LEU A 179 -7.99 -20.61 6.22
N GLU A 180 -8.65 -21.45 5.42
CA GLU A 180 -8.46 -22.90 5.48
C GLU A 180 -7.13 -23.33 4.84
N HIS A 181 -6.75 -22.68 3.73
CA HIS A 181 -5.56 -23.02 2.95
C HIS A 181 -4.84 -21.79 2.37
N ALA A 182 -3.50 -21.86 2.33
CA ALA A 182 -2.65 -20.79 1.78
C ALA A 182 -2.37 -20.95 0.27
N TYR A 183 -3.36 -21.45 -0.50
CA TYR A 183 -3.16 -21.78 -1.91
C TYR A 183 -2.70 -20.56 -2.75
N MET A 184 -1.64 -20.75 -3.52
CA MET A 184 -1.12 -19.79 -4.49
C MET A 184 -1.39 -20.29 -5.91
N ARG A 185 -1.96 -19.42 -6.75
CA ARG A 185 -2.16 -19.72 -8.17
C ARG A 185 -0.82 -19.61 -8.91
N PRO A 186 -0.41 -20.62 -9.70
CA PRO A 186 0.78 -20.51 -10.56
C PRO A 186 0.72 -19.27 -11.46
N PRO A 187 1.84 -18.58 -11.73
CA PRO A 187 3.22 -18.98 -11.43
C PRO A 187 3.71 -18.63 -10.02
N LEU A 188 2.85 -18.11 -9.13
CA LEU A 188 3.22 -17.92 -7.73
C LEU A 188 3.20 -19.27 -7.01
N MET A 189 4.23 -19.52 -6.21
CA MET A 189 4.46 -20.78 -5.51
C MET A 189 4.15 -20.64 -4.01
N PRO A 190 3.86 -21.75 -3.31
CA PRO A 190 3.93 -21.79 -1.85
C PRO A 190 5.33 -21.38 -1.35
N ILE A 191 5.42 -20.95 -0.09
CA ILE A 191 6.70 -20.71 0.58
C ILE A 191 7.31 -22.02 1.10
N SER A 192 8.59 -22.00 1.46
CA SER A 192 9.25 -23.15 2.08
C SER A 192 8.80 -23.36 3.54
N ASP A 193 9.09 -24.54 4.09
CA ASP A 193 8.83 -24.82 5.51
C ASP A 193 9.63 -23.89 6.43
N GLU A 194 10.84 -23.49 6.05
CA GLU A 194 11.65 -22.53 6.80
C GLU A 194 10.98 -21.15 6.86
N GLU A 195 10.46 -20.66 5.73
CA GLU A 195 9.72 -19.40 5.69
C GLU A 195 8.43 -19.50 6.52
N ARG A 196 7.75 -20.66 6.48
CA ARG A 196 6.54 -20.91 7.28
C ARG A 196 6.84 -20.92 8.78
N ILE A 197 7.96 -21.52 9.21
CA ILE A 197 8.43 -21.46 10.60
C ILE A 197 8.73 -20.01 10.99
N ALA A 198 9.42 -19.25 10.13
CA ALA A 198 9.71 -17.85 10.39
C ALA A 198 8.44 -17.00 10.57
N VAL A 199 7.41 -17.22 9.73
CA VAL A 199 6.09 -16.56 9.88
C VAL A 199 5.45 -16.90 11.23
N LYS A 200 5.45 -18.17 11.62
CA LYS A 200 4.88 -18.60 12.91
C LYS A 200 5.58 -17.94 14.10
N GLU A 201 6.91 -17.90 14.08
CA GLU A 201 7.68 -17.27 15.16
C GLU A 201 7.48 -15.75 15.19
N ALA A 202 7.32 -15.11 14.03
CA ALA A 202 7.03 -13.68 13.96
C ALA A 202 5.62 -13.35 14.50
N LEU A 203 4.62 -14.19 14.22
CA LEU A 203 3.28 -14.06 14.79
C LEU A 203 3.27 -14.17 16.33
N LYS A 204 4.05 -15.11 16.89
CA LYS A 204 4.22 -15.22 18.36
C LYS A 204 4.89 -13.98 18.95
N LYS A 205 5.94 -13.46 18.30
CA LYS A 205 6.61 -12.22 18.73
C LYS A 205 5.69 -11.02 18.68
N ALA A 206 4.77 -10.99 17.72
CA ALA A 206 3.73 -9.99 17.62
C ALA A 206 2.53 -10.27 18.55
N GLU A 207 2.58 -11.32 19.38
CA GLU A 207 1.51 -11.72 20.31
C GLU A 207 0.16 -11.89 19.60
N LEU A 208 0.17 -12.49 18.40
CA LEU A 208 -1.03 -12.80 17.60
C LEU A 208 -1.35 -14.30 17.57
N LEU A 209 -0.44 -15.13 18.09
CA LEU A 209 -0.56 -16.58 18.24
C LEU A 209 -0.23 -17.00 19.67
#